data_AF-A0A7X2JFE2-F1
#
_entry.id   AF-A0A7X2JFE2-F1
#
_cell.length_a   1.000
_cell.length_b   1.000
_cell.length_c   1.000
_cell.angle_alpha   90.00
_cell.angle_beta   90.00
_cell.angle_gamma   90.00
#
_symmetry.space_group_name_H-M   'P 1'
#
loop_
_entity.id
_entity.type
_entity.pdbx_description
1 polymer ?
#
loop_
_entity_poly.entity_id
_entity_poly.type
_entity_poly.pdbx_seq_one_letter_code
_entity_poly.pdbx_strand_id
1 'polypeptide(L)'
;MEQDDFTEWEDASDQPIADEALEKALAAERALELASELEQDENPRDYTQELEDEEEEAAPTSEKRLKRQMQAEALARLEDAARTESDFRYIISEWDRLDRNRERRERDHENLRGDVPLEYMAVPDPKVIPLWMNLPKFRQLSRGDFLDIIFSCPYEMHELTANRFISELIRELSDEHKEVLYYLSLRQYSTAQVAAIRGQTDRNIRKLRKTIHKSLQRKMYKHLCKKLENGGSLTLRERRFIEEFSALQKTQGKGAVIRRENKTKPRKKKAALDGSKDGE
;
A
#
# COMPACT_ATOMS: atom_id res chain seq x y z
N MET A 1 -32.34 0.68 56.20
CA MET A 1 -31.98 2.06 55.79
C MET A 1 -30.56 2.26 56.24
N GLU A 2 -29.60 1.93 55.37
CA GLU A 2 -28.18 2.25 55.58
C GLU A 2 -27.91 3.52 54.79
N GLN A 3 -27.29 4.47 55.48
CA GLN A 3 -27.12 5.86 55.08
C GLN A 3 -25.95 5.99 54.10
N ASP A 4 -26.16 6.75 53.03
CA ASP A 4 -25.12 7.32 52.17
C ASP A 4 -24.20 8.21 53.03
N ASP A 5 -22.94 7.81 53.17
CA ASP A 5 -21.85 8.68 53.60
C ASP A 5 -20.84 8.76 52.44
N PHE A 6 -21.20 9.54 51.43
CA PHE A 6 -20.29 9.88 50.33
C PHE A 6 -19.54 11.15 50.74
N THR A 7 -18.24 10.98 50.88
CA THR A 7 -17.25 11.93 51.38
C THR A 7 -17.33 13.27 50.64
N GLU A 8 -17.59 14.33 51.39
CA GLU A 8 -17.56 15.73 50.96
C GLU A 8 -16.14 16.07 50.46
N TRP A 9 -15.98 16.22 49.15
CA TRP A 9 -14.76 16.77 48.57
C TRP A 9 -14.77 18.28 48.84
N GLU A 10 -13.86 18.76 49.70
CA GLU A 10 -13.57 20.19 49.81
C GLU A 10 -13.19 20.74 48.43
N ASP A 11 -14.02 21.65 47.93
CA ASP A 11 -13.80 22.38 46.69
C ASP A 11 -12.58 23.30 46.88
N ALA A 12 -11.41 22.85 46.44
CA ALA A 12 -10.16 23.59 46.47
C ALA A 12 -10.10 24.68 45.39
N SER A 13 -11.22 25.36 45.12
CA SER A 13 -11.41 26.32 44.03
C SER A 13 -10.86 27.74 44.34
N ASP A 14 -10.30 27.97 45.53
CA ASP A 14 -9.81 29.29 45.98
C ASP A 14 -8.28 29.33 46.24
N GLN A 15 -7.45 28.92 45.27
CA GLN A 15 -5.99 29.17 45.30
C GLN A 15 -5.52 29.98 44.06
N PRO A 16 -5.87 31.28 43.95
CA PRO A 16 -5.48 32.13 42.81
C PRO A 16 -3.95 32.28 42.63
N ILE A 17 -3.18 32.03 43.69
CA ILE A 17 -1.71 32.07 43.66
C ILE A 17 -1.12 30.87 42.88
N ALA A 18 -1.80 29.71 42.90
CA ALA A 18 -1.38 28.53 42.15
C ALA A 18 -1.60 28.71 40.64
N ASP A 19 -2.71 29.36 40.26
CA ASP A 19 -3.06 29.64 38.86
C ASP A 19 -2.10 30.66 38.23
N GLU A 20 -1.75 31.74 38.93
CA GLU A 20 -0.77 32.72 38.42
C GLU A 20 0.64 32.12 38.25
N ALA A 21 1.03 31.22 39.14
CA ALA A 21 2.33 30.53 39.04
C ALA A 21 2.34 29.56 37.86
N LEU A 22 1.22 28.86 37.62
CA LEU A 22 1.03 27.93 36.52
C LEU A 22 0.96 28.66 35.18
N GLU A 23 0.27 29.80 35.10
CA GLU A 23 0.25 30.66 33.91
C GLU A 23 1.64 31.21 33.58
N LYS A 24 2.43 31.61 34.58
CA LYS A 24 3.82 32.05 34.37
C LYS A 24 4.71 30.90 33.89
N ALA A 25 4.52 29.68 34.40
CA ALA A 25 5.24 28.50 33.95
C ALA A 25 4.90 28.18 32.47
N LEU A 26 3.61 28.17 32.12
CA LEU A 26 3.16 27.95 30.74
C LEU A 26 3.66 29.05 29.78
N ALA A 27 3.70 30.30 30.22
CA ALA A 27 4.24 31.40 29.43
C ALA A 27 5.76 31.25 29.19
N ALA A 28 6.50 30.75 30.20
CA ALA A 28 7.92 30.46 30.07
C ALA A 28 8.18 29.26 29.14
N GLU A 29 7.37 28.21 29.22
CA GLU A 29 7.43 27.05 28.32
C GLU A 29 7.16 27.47 26.87
N ARG A 30 6.08 28.22 26.61
CA ARG A 30 5.77 28.76 25.27
C ARG A 30 6.88 29.67 24.73
N ALA A 31 7.53 30.45 25.60
CA ALA A 31 8.65 31.30 25.19
C ALA A 31 9.91 30.48 24.84
N LEU A 32 10.16 29.39 25.56
CA LEU A 32 11.24 28.43 25.27
C LEU A 32 10.98 27.66 23.97
N GLU A 33 9.75 27.20 23.75
CA GLU A 33 9.32 26.57 22.49
C GLU A 33 9.54 27.52 21.31
N LEU A 34 9.06 28.76 21.41
CA LEU A 34 9.22 29.75 20.35
C LEU A 34 10.69 30.12 20.09
N ALA A 35 11.51 30.20 21.13
CA ALA A 35 12.95 30.41 20.96
C ALA A 35 13.63 29.21 20.26
N SER A 36 13.21 27.98 20.57
CA SER A 36 13.70 26.76 19.93
C SER A 36 13.26 26.67 18.47
N GLU A 37 12.03 27.05 18.14
CA GLU A 37 11.53 27.11 16.76
C GLU A 37 12.33 28.13 15.92
N LEU A 38 12.58 29.32 16.48
CA LEU A 38 13.38 30.35 15.80
C LEU A 38 14.84 29.91 15.57
N GLU A 39 15.45 29.19 16.51
CA GLU A 39 16.80 28.63 16.33
C GLU A 39 16.84 27.60 15.18
N GLN A 40 15.77 26.81 15.00
CA GLN A 40 15.64 25.87 13.88
C GLN A 40 15.48 26.58 12.54
N ASP A 41 14.74 27.68 12.49
CA ASP A 41 14.55 28.50 11.29
C ASP A 41 15.85 29.23 10.88
N GLU A 42 16.63 29.72 11.85
CA GLU A 42 17.90 30.40 11.59
C GLU A 42 19.02 29.45 11.13
N ASN A 43 18.98 28.18 11.54
CA ASN A 43 19.97 27.18 11.16
C ASN A 43 19.31 25.87 10.69
N PRO A 44 18.72 25.85 9.49
CA PRO A 44 18.01 24.69 8.96
C PRO A 44 18.98 23.51 8.79
N ARG A 45 18.75 22.43 9.55
CA ARG A 45 19.62 21.25 9.55
C ARG A 45 19.22 20.27 8.45
N ASP A 46 20.22 19.66 7.82
CA ASP A 46 20.02 18.67 6.77
C ASP A 46 19.68 17.28 7.37
N TYR A 47 18.39 17.02 7.56
CA TYR A 47 17.88 15.76 8.10
C TYR A 47 18.28 14.53 7.28
N THR A 48 18.60 14.68 6.00
CA THR A 48 19.02 13.55 5.14
C THR A 48 20.43 13.05 5.44
N GLN A 49 21.27 13.88 6.07
CA GLN A 49 22.61 13.48 6.52
C GLN A 49 22.60 12.90 7.94
N GLU A 50 21.64 13.29 8.78
CA GLU A 50 21.63 12.97 10.21
C GLU A 50 20.63 11.88 10.63
N LEU A 51 19.51 11.71 9.93
CA LEU A 51 18.56 10.63 10.19
C LEU A 51 18.76 9.44 9.24
N GLU A 52 18.54 8.24 9.76
CA GLU A 52 18.39 7.03 8.96
C GLU A 52 16.91 6.85 8.64
N ASP A 53 16.61 6.46 7.40
CA ASP A 53 15.27 6.05 7.03
C ASP A 53 14.89 4.80 7.85
N GLU A 54 13.62 4.68 8.25
CA GLU A 54 13.12 3.54 9.04
C GLU A 54 13.44 2.17 8.38
N GLU A 55 13.61 2.15 7.06
CA GLU A 55 14.03 0.98 6.29
C GLU A 55 15.50 0.58 6.52
N GLU A 56 16.39 1.54 6.82
CA GLU A 56 17.81 1.29 7.09
C GLU A 56 18.05 0.75 8.51
N GLU A 57 17.17 1.05 9.48
CA GLU A 57 17.21 0.48 10.83
C GLU A 57 16.67 -0.96 10.87
N ALA A 58 15.66 -1.28 10.04
CA ALA A 58 15.10 -2.62 9.92
C ALA A 58 16.02 -3.60 9.16
N ALA A 59 16.98 -3.10 8.39
CA ALA A 59 17.92 -3.92 7.65
C ALA A 59 18.95 -4.59 8.61
N PRO A 60 19.18 -5.91 8.49
CA PRO A 60 20.08 -6.63 9.40
C PRO A 60 21.56 -6.19 9.28
N THR A 61 21.97 -5.58 8.16
CA THR A 61 23.35 -5.14 7.90
C THR A 61 23.36 -3.85 7.08
N SER A 62 23.06 -2.70 7.71
CA SER A 62 23.28 -1.39 7.10
C SER A 62 24.68 -0.85 7.45
N GLU A 63 25.33 -0.16 6.50
CA GLU A 63 26.69 0.39 6.70
C GLU A 63 26.75 1.37 7.88
N LYS A 64 25.69 2.14 8.08
CA LYS A 64 25.60 3.11 9.17
C LYS A 64 25.45 2.42 10.54
N ARG A 65 24.65 1.34 10.63
CA ARG A 65 24.56 0.49 11.85
C ARG A 65 25.90 -0.13 12.23
N LEU A 66 26.67 -0.61 11.26
CA LEU A 66 28.01 -1.14 11.50
C LEU A 66 28.95 -0.05 12.04
N LYS A 67 28.90 1.17 11.50
CA LYS A 67 29.68 2.31 12.00
C LYS A 67 29.30 2.67 13.44
N ARG A 68 28.01 2.68 13.80
CA ARG A 68 27.54 2.91 15.18
C ARG A 68 28.04 1.84 16.15
N GLN A 69 27.95 0.56 15.77
CA GLN A 69 28.44 -0.55 16.60
C GLN A 69 29.95 -0.46 16.85
N MET A 70 30.73 -0.16 15.80
CA MET A 70 32.17 0.06 15.93
C MET A 70 32.51 1.24 16.84
N GLN A 71 31.75 2.33 16.77
CA GLN A 71 31.95 3.51 17.64
C GLN A 71 31.58 3.22 19.10
N ALA A 72 30.46 2.53 19.34
CA ALA A 72 30.04 2.14 20.69
C ALA A 72 31.04 1.16 21.34
N GLU A 73 31.51 0.17 20.59
CA GLU A 73 32.57 -0.73 21.08
C GLU A 73 33.90 -0.01 21.31
N ALA A 74 34.24 0.99 20.48
CA ALA A 74 35.43 1.79 20.69
C ALA A 74 35.34 2.64 21.95
N LEU A 75 34.18 3.26 22.23
CA LEU A 75 33.95 4.00 23.47
C LEU A 75 34.03 3.10 24.71
N ALA A 76 33.39 1.92 24.67
CA ALA A 76 33.47 0.94 25.75
C ALA A 76 34.92 0.48 26.02
N ARG A 77 35.73 0.28 24.97
CA ARG A 77 37.15 -0.05 25.12
C ARG A 77 37.97 1.13 25.67
N LEU A 78 37.61 2.36 25.33
CA LEU A 78 38.25 3.56 25.89
C LEU A 78 37.91 3.72 27.37
N GLU A 79 36.68 3.40 27.78
CA GLU A 79 36.26 3.32 29.19
C GLU A 79 37.07 2.30 29.98
N ASP A 80 37.21 1.08 29.46
CA ASP A 80 38.01 0.02 30.09
C ASP A 80 39.50 0.37 30.18
N ALA A 81 40.00 1.17 29.23
CA ALA A 81 41.40 1.58 29.15
C ALA A 81 41.72 2.87 29.93
N ALA A 82 40.70 3.64 30.36
CA ALA A 82 40.88 4.93 31.01
C ALA A 82 41.59 4.78 32.37
N ARG A 83 42.70 5.52 32.54
CA ARG A 83 43.48 5.50 33.80
C ARG A 83 43.86 6.88 34.31
N THR A 84 43.73 7.92 33.48
CA THR A 84 44.07 9.30 33.83
C THR A 84 42.84 10.18 33.85
N GLU A 85 42.87 11.27 34.63
CA GLU A 85 41.76 12.23 34.71
C GLU A 85 41.41 12.84 33.34
N SER A 86 42.39 13.00 32.45
CA SER A 86 42.14 13.47 31.08
C SER A 86 41.34 12.47 30.25
N ASP A 87 41.59 11.17 30.41
CA ASP A 87 40.86 10.12 29.67
C ASP A 87 39.39 10.11 30.10
N PHE A 88 39.13 10.21 31.40
CA PHE A 88 37.77 10.27 31.93
C PHE A 88 37.02 11.52 31.46
N ARG A 89 37.67 12.69 31.42
CA ARG A 89 37.04 13.91 30.89
C ARG A 89 36.65 13.78 29.42
N TYR A 90 37.49 13.14 28.62
CA TYR A 90 37.18 12.87 27.21
C TYR A 90 35.97 11.95 27.06
N ILE A 91 35.95 10.84 27.80
CA ILE A 91 34.84 9.88 27.78
C ILE A 91 33.52 10.54 28.20
N ILE A 92 33.53 11.31 29.29
CA ILE A 92 32.34 12.04 29.76
C ILE A 92 31.85 12.99 28.67
N SER A 93 32.75 13.71 27.98
CA SER A 93 32.35 14.63 26.91
C SER A 93 31.69 13.93 25.70
N GLU A 94 32.09 12.69 25.40
CA GLU A 94 31.45 11.87 24.36
C GLU A 94 30.08 11.33 24.83
N TRP A 95 29.94 10.94 26.09
CA TRP A 95 28.65 10.58 26.67
C TRP A 95 27.69 11.77 26.70
N ASP A 96 28.13 12.94 27.16
CA ASP A 96 27.34 14.18 27.14
C ASP A 96 26.91 14.57 25.72
N ARG A 97 27.71 14.22 24.71
CA ARG A 97 27.36 14.43 23.30
C ARG A 97 26.29 13.44 22.84
N LEU A 98 26.40 12.16 23.20
CA LEU A 98 25.40 11.14 22.87
C LEU A 98 24.07 11.40 23.57
N ASP A 99 24.11 11.85 24.83
CA ASP A 99 22.92 12.15 25.61
C ASP A 99 22.17 13.37 25.06
N ARG A 100 22.89 14.46 24.74
CA ARG A 100 22.32 15.61 24.01
C ARG A 100 21.66 15.21 22.70
N ASN A 101 22.23 14.25 21.97
CA ASN A 101 21.64 13.75 20.73
C ASN A 101 20.38 12.91 20.97
N ARG A 102 20.33 12.16 22.08
CA ARG A 102 19.15 11.41 22.49
C ARG A 102 18.03 12.35 22.90
N GLU A 103 18.29 13.29 23.81
CA GLU A 103 17.32 14.30 24.24
C GLU A 103 16.79 15.12 23.06
N ARG A 104 17.65 15.43 22.08
CA ARG A 104 17.22 16.09 20.84
C ARG A 104 16.20 15.24 20.06
N ARG A 105 16.47 13.94 19.86
CA ARG A 105 15.54 13.04 19.15
C ARG A 105 14.21 12.93 19.87
N GLU A 106 14.24 12.84 21.20
CA GLU A 106 13.03 12.80 22.02
C GLU A 106 12.20 14.07 21.84
N ARG A 107 12.85 15.25 21.88
CA ARG A 107 12.20 16.54 21.58
C ARG A 107 11.67 16.64 20.14
N ASP A 108 12.41 16.19 19.14
CA ASP A 108 11.94 16.18 17.75
C ASP A 108 10.69 15.28 17.61
N HIS A 109 10.65 14.14 18.29
CA HIS A 109 9.48 13.26 18.33
C HIS A 109 8.29 13.87 19.09
N GLU A 110 8.54 14.68 20.11
CA GLU A 110 7.52 15.45 20.83
C GLU A 110 6.96 16.57 19.96
N ASN A 111 7.81 17.35 19.28
CA ASN A 111 7.40 18.44 18.40
C ASN A 111 6.66 17.95 17.15
N LEU A 112 6.98 16.75 16.65
CA LEU A 112 6.27 16.12 15.53
C LEU A 112 4.93 15.49 15.94
N ARG A 113 4.60 15.39 17.23
CA ARG A 113 3.24 15.06 17.66
C ARG A 113 2.37 16.29 17.43
N GLY A 114 1.45 16.20 16.48
CA GLY A 114 0.45 17.24 16.30
C GLY A 114 -0.36 17.46 17.58
N ASP A 115 -0.96 18.65 17.71
CA ASP A 115 -1.85 19.11 18.81
C ASP A 115 -3.10 18.22 19.03
N VAL A 116 -3.21 17.14 18.25
CA VAL A 116 -4.28 16.17 18.29
C VAL A 116 -3.80 14.98 19.12
N PRO A 117 -4.36 14.75 20.33
CA PRO A 117 -4.00 13.59 21.14
C PRO A 117 -4.12 12.29 20.34
N LEU A 118 -3.26 11.30 20.61
CA LEU A 118 -3.35 9.98 19.94
C LEU A 118 -4.74 9.33 20.10
N GLU A 119 -5.49 9.74 21.12
CA GLU A 119 -6.83 9.27 21.44
C GLU A 119 -7.93 10.01 20.68
N TYR A 120 -7.60 11.07 19.92
CA TYR A 120 -8.58 11.81 19.15
C TYR A 120 -9.17 10.92 18.06
N MET A 121 -10.48 10.66 18.16
CA MET A 121 -11.22 9.66 17.39
C MET A 121 -10.88 8.19 17.67
N ALA A 122 -10.09 7.88 18.70
CA ALA A 122 -9.98 6.51 19.18
C ALA A 122 -11.33 6.11 19.79
N VAL A 123 -11.92 5.03 19.28
CA VAL A 123 -13.17 4.51 19.84
C VAL A 123 -12.85 3.93 21.22
N PRO A 124 -13.51 4.39 22.31
CA PRO A 124 -13.17 4.02 23.70
C PRO A 124 -13.22 2.51 23.95
N ASP A 125 -14.05 1.79 23.19
CA ASP A 125 -13.99 0.34 23.06
C ASP A 125 -13.77 -0.02 21.60
N PRO A 126 -12.58 -0.49 21.18
CA PRO A 126 -12.42 -1.08 19.87
C PRO A 126 -13.23 -2.38 19.86
N LYS A 127 -14.52 -2.28 19.52
CA LYS A 127 -15.33 -3.46 19.20
C LYS A 127 -14.57 -4.19 18.11
N VAL A 128 -14.07 -5.38 18.42
CA VAL A 128 -13.36 -6.22 17.46
C VAL A 128 -14.36 -6.57 16.37
N ILE A 129 -14.39 -5.75 15.31
CA ILE A 129 -15.18 -6.05 14.12
C ILE A 129 -14.48 -7.26 13.50
N PRO A 130 -15.15 -8.43 13.45
CA PRO A 130 -14.54 -9.59 12.83
C PRO A 130 -14.08 -9.25 11.42
N LEU A 131 -12.89 -9.71 11.01
CA LEU A 131 -12.31 -9.38 9.70
C LEU A 131 -13.26 -9.68 8.53
N TRP A 132 -14.13 -10.68 8.67
CA TRP A 132 -15.15 -11.02 7.67
C TRP A 132 -16.23 -9.93 7.50
N MET A 133 -16.55 -9.17 8.56
CA MET A 133 -17.46 -8.02 8.47
C MET A 133 -16.81 -6.82 7.76
N ASN A 134 -15.48 -6.80 7.68
CA ASN A 134 -14.75 -5.80 6.89
C ASN A 134 -14.64 -6.14 5.40
N LEU A 135 -15.12 -7.31 4.97
CA LEU A 135 -15.14 -7.64 3.54
C LEU A 135 -16.08 -6.69 2.79
N PRO A 136 -15.67 -6.16 1.62
CA PRO A 136 -16.51 -5.25 0.83
C PRO A 136 -17.91 -5.82 0.52
N LYS A 137 -18.00 -7.13 0.29
CA LYS A 137 -19.28 -7.82 0.07
C LYS A 137 -20.20 -7.74 1.28
N PHE A 138 -19.65 -7.90 2.49
CA PHE A 138 -20.44 -7.82 3.71
C PHE A 138 -20.93 -6.38 3.93
N ARG A 139 -20.07 -5.39 3.70
CA ARG A 139 -20.44 -3.97 3.77
C ARG A 139 -21.54 -3.60 2.76
N GLN A 140 -21.43 -4.07 1.51
CA GLN A 140 -22.48 -3.89 0.50
C GLN A 140 -23.81 -4.54 0.93
N LEU A 141 -23.74 -5.75 1.49
CA LEU A 141 -24.92 -6.46 1.99
C LEU A 141 -25.57 -5.71 3.16
N SER A 142 -24.79 -5.24 4.13
CA SER A 142 -25.27 -4.42 5.25
C SER A 142 -25.86 -3.08 4.81
N ARG A 143 -25.39 -2.52 3.70
CA ARG A 143 -25.91 -1.28 3.10
C ARG A 143 -27.22 -1.49 2.31
N GLY A 144 -27.56 -2.74 1.99
CA GLY A 144 -28.69 -3.06 1.10
C GLY A 144 -28.35 -2.96 -0.40
N ASP A 145 -27.07 -2.80 -0.75
CA ASP A 145 -26.59 -2.77 -2.15
C ASP A 145 -26.30 -4.21 -2.62
N PHE A 146 -27.34 -5.03 -2.82
CA PHE A 146 -27.21 -6.46 -3.05
C PHE A 146 -27.09 -6.89 -4.52
N LEU A 147 -27.29 -5.99 -5.50
CA LEU A 147 -27.30 -6.36 -6.93
C LEU A 147 -26.01 -7.04 -7.38
N ASP A 148 -24.85 -6.55 -6.94
CA ASP A 148 -23.52 -7.12 -7.24
C ASP A 148 -23.27 -8.47 -6.55
N ILE A 149 -24.07 -8.79 -5.53
CA ILE A 149 -24.00 -10.02 -4.74
C ILE A 149 -24.90 -11.09 -5.35
N ILE A 150 -26.11 -10.71 -5.78
CA ILE A 150 -27.07 -11.63 -6.41
C ILE A 150 -26.50 -12.18 -7.72
N PHE A 151 -25.95 -11.34 -8.59
CA PHE A 151 -25.38 -11.77 -9.87
C PHE A 151 -23.90 -12.19 -9.77
N SER A 152 -23.52 -12.82 -8.66
CA SER A 152 -22.15 -13.26 -8.42
C SER A 152 -21.82 -14.64 -9.03
N CYS A 153 -22.71 -15.21 -9.84
CA CYS A 153 -22.51 -16.49 -10.50
C CYS A 153 -21.75 -16.36 -11.85
N PRO A 154 -20.67 -17.13 -12.08
CA PRO A 154 -19.97 -17.12 -13.36
C PRO A 154 -20.83 -17.53 -14.56
N TYR A 155 -21.85 -18.36 -14.35
CA TYR A 155 -22.67 -18.92 -15.43
C TYR A 155 -23.74 -17.94 -15.94
N GLU A 156 -24.11 -16.97 -15.10
CA GLU A 156 -25.15 -15.96 -15.36
C GLU A 156 -24.58 -14.63 -15.87
N MET A 157 -23.28 -14.57 -16.20
CA MET A 157 -22.64 -13.35 -16.71
C MET A 157 -23.34 -12.68 -17.90
N HIS A 158 -24.11 -13.44 -18.68
CA HIS A 158 -24.85 -12.93 -19.83
C HIS A 158 -26.01 -12.01 -19.42
N GLU A 159 -26.46 -12.07 -18.17
CA GLU A 159 -27.52 -11.22 -17.61
C GLU A 159 -27.00 -9.85 -17.16
N LEU A 160 -25.67 -9.72 -16.94
CA LEU A 160 -25.03 -8.46 -16.54
C LEU A 160 -24.99 -7.40 -17.64
N THR A 161 -25.38 -7.73 -18.87
CA THR A 161 -25.30 -6.82 -20.02
C THR A 161 -26.65 -6.66 -20.69
N ALA A 162 -27.09 -5.40 -20.86
CA ALA A 162 -28.31 -5.07 -21.60
C ALA A 162 -28.16 -5.22 -23.13
N ASN A 163 -26.93 -5.32 -23.64
CA ASN A 163 -26.68 -5.48 -25.07
C ASN A 163 -26.95 -6.94 -25.49
N ARG A 164 -28.00 -7.14 -26.29
CA ARG A 164 -28.42 -8.46 -26.78
C ARG A 164 -27.28 -9.26 -27.44
N PHE A 165 -26.47 -8.62 -28.28
CA PHE A 165 -25.37 -9.32 -28.95
C PHE A 165 -24.31 -9.81 -27.96
N ILE A 166 -23.94 -8.97 -26.99
CA ILE A 166 -22.94 -9.32 -25.97
C ILE A 166 -23.49 -10.42 -25.07
N SER A 167 -24.76 -10.33 -24.68
CA SER A 167 -25.44 -11.34 -23.87
C SER A 167 -25.47 -12.70 -24.60
N GLU A 168 -25.87 -12.74 -25.87
CA GLU A 168 -25.83 -13.97 -26.69
C GLU A 168 -24.40 -14.51 -26.85
N LEU A 169 -23.42 -13.63 -27.10
CA LEU A 169 -22.02 -14.00 -27.28
C LEU A 169 -21.41 -14.63 -26.02
N ILE A 170 -21.76 -14.14 -24.82
CA ILE A 170 -21.34 -14.73 -23.54
C ILE A 170 -22.10 -16.03 -23.27
N ARG A 171 -23.41 -16.07 -23.57
CA ARG A 171 -24.24 -17.27 -23.36
C ARG A 171 -23.72 -18.48 -24.13
N GLU A 172 -23.23 -18.27 -25.35
CA GLU A 172 -22.64 -19.30 -26.22
C GLU A 172 -21.26 -19.83 -25.79
N LEU A 173 -20.60 -19.22 -24.78
CA LEU A 173 -19.35 -19.76 -24.25
C LEU A 173 -19.62 -21.04 -23.45
N SER A 174 -18.65 -21.96 -23.44
CA SER A 174 -18.68 -23.09 -22.50
C SER A 174 -18.60 -22.58 -21.06
N ASP A 175 -19.13 -23.36 -20.14
CA ASP A 175 -19.15 -23.01 -18.72
C ASP A 175 -17.73 -22.85 -18.16
N GLU A 176 -16.78 -23.63 -18.66
CA GLU A 176 -15.36 -23.46 -18.32
C GLU A 176 -14.80 -22.10 -18.74
N HIS A 177 -15.17 -21.63 -19.93
CA HIS A 177 -14.75 -20.35 -20.46
C HIS A 177 -15.41 -19.19 -19.72
N LYS A 178 -16.69 -19.33 -19.36
CA LYS A 178 -17.42 -18.36 -18.54
C LYS A 178 -16.73 -18.18 -17.19
N GLU A 179 -16.36 -19.28 -16.53
CA GLU A 179 -15.66 -19.22 -15.25
C GLU A 179 -14.32 -18.48 -15.33
N VAL A 180 -13.45 -18.80 -16.31
CA VAL A 180 -12.20 -18.05 -16.51
C VAL A 180 -12.48 -16.57 -16.76
N LEU A 181 -13.43 -16.28 -17.66
CA LEU A 181 -13.72 -14.92 -18.08
C LEU A 181 -14.27 -14.09 -16.91
N TYR A 182 -15.12 -14.69 -16.07
CA TYR A 182 -15.67 -14.09 -14.86
C TYR A 182 -14.57 -13.66 -13.89
N TYR A 183 -13.69 -14.60 -13.51
CA TYR A 183 -12.66 -14.29 -12.53
C TYR A 183 -11.63 -13.30 -13.04
N LEU A 184 -11.25 -13.40 -14.32
CA LEU A 184 -10.23 -12.52 -14.89
C LEU A 184 -10.76 -11.12 -15.24
N SER A 185 -12.00 -11.00 -15.71
CA SER A 185 -12.52 -9.73 -16.25
C SER A 185 -13.39 -8.97 -15.26
N LEU A 186 -14.26 -9.68 -14.53
CA LEU A 186 -15.17 -9.05 -13.57
C LEU A 186 -14.55 -8.98 -12.18
N ARG A 187 -14.00 -10.09 -11.67
CA ARG A 187 -13.33 -10.12 -10.36
C ARG A 187 -11.89 -9.65 -10.38
N GLN A 188 -11.31 -9.43 -11.56
CA GLN A 188 -9.94 -8.93 -11.76
C GLN A 188 -8.85 -9.76 -11.05
N TYR A 189 -9.07 -11.07 -10.88
CA TYR A 189 -8.10 -11.96 -10.29
C TYR A 189 -6.87 -12.13 -11.20
N SER A 190 -5.72 -12.39 -10.58
CA SER A 190 -4.52 -12.74 -11.33
C SER A 190 -4.65 -14.13 -11.96
N THR A 191 -3.90 -14.39 -13.04
CA THR A 191 -3.93 -15.72 -13.68
C THR A 191 -3.41 -16.81 -12.75
N ALA A 192 -2.54 -16.48 -11.81
CA ALA A 192 -2.06 -17.40 -10.77
C ALA A 192 -3.15 -17.74 -9.74
N GLN A 193 -3.96 -16.76 -9.31
CA GLN A 193 -5.08 -17.00 -8.42
C GLN A 193 -6.15 -17.89 -9.08
N VAL A 194 -6.51 -17.61 -10.33
CA VAL A 194 -7.47 -18.44 -11.08
C VAL A 194 -6.92 -19.85 -11.30
N ALA A 195 -5.61 -19.98 -11.54
CA ALA A 195 -4.96 -21.28 -11.65
C ALA A 195 -5.04 -22.09 -10.35
N ALA A 196 -4.82 -21.45 -9.20
CA ALA A 196 -4.96 -22.07 -7.89
C ALA A 196 -6.41 -22.53 -7.62
N ILE A 197 -7.41 -21.70 -7.92
CA ILE A 197 -8.84 -22.04 -7.75
C ILE A 197 -9.21 -23.29 -8.55
N ARG A 198 -8.67 -23.43 -9.78
CA ARG A 198 -9.00 -24.55 -10.68
C ARG A 198 -8.05 -25.74 -10.57
N GLY A 199 -7.04 -25.68 -9.70
CA GLY A 199 -6.00 -26.71 -9.62
C GLY A 199 -5.21 -26.92 -10.92
N GLN A 200 -5.03 -25.86 -11.73
CA GLN A 200 -4.33 -25.91 -13.01
C GLN A 200 -3.03 -25.11 -12.97
N THR A 201 -2.19 -25.25 -14.00
CA THR A 201 -1.03 -24.37 -14.13
C THR A 201 -1.42 -23.00 -14.67
N ASP A 202 -0.73 -21.96 -14.20
CA ASP A 202 -0.88 -20.58 -14.68
C ASP A 202 -0.66 -20.45 -16.21
N ARG A 203 0.21 -21.30 -16.78
CA ARG A 203 0.36 -21.42 -18.24
C ARG A 203 -0.92 -21.89 -18.94
N ASN A 204 -1.66 -22.83 -18.35
CA ASN A 204 -2.90 -23.32 -18.94
C ASN A 204 -3.98 -22.24 -18.94
N ILE A 205 -4.15 -21.52 -17.82
CA ILE A 205 -5.10 -20.40 -17.73
C ILE A 205 -4.78 -19.31 -18.76
N ARG A 206 -3.50 -18.97 -18.95
CA ARG A 206 -3.09 -18.04 -20.02
C ARG A 206 -3.45 -18.54 -21.43
N LYS A 207 -3.30 -19.84 -21.70
CA LYS A 207 -3.71 -20.45 -22.98
C LYS A 207 -5.23 -20.38 -23.15
N LEU A 208 -6.00 -20.77 -22.13
CA LEU A 208 -7.46 -20.69 -22.13
C LEU A 208 -7.95 -19.26 -22.38
N ARG A 209 -7.39 -18.27 -21.67
CA ARG A 209 -7.69 -16.85 -21.89
C ARG A 209 -7.47 -16.43 -23.34
N LYS A 210 -6.36 -16.87 -23.95
CA LYS A 210 -6.08 -16.59 -25.36
C LYS A 210 -7.11 -17.24 -26.29
N THR A 211 -7.52 -18.47 -26.01
CA THR A 211 -8.58 -19.17 -26.76
C THR A 211 -9.92 -18.45 -26.66
N ILE A 212 -10.30 -18.00 -25.46
CA ILE A 212 -11.50 -17.22 -25.20
C ILE A 212 -11.47 -15.93 -26.02
N HIS A 213 -10.43 -15.10 -25.88
CA HIS A 213 -10.30 -13.85 -26.64
C HIS A 213 -10.36 -14.07 -28.15
N LYS A 214 -9.71 -15.13 -28.65
CA LYS A 214 -9.76 -15.50 -30.07
C LYS A 214 -11.17 -15.81 -30.54
N SER A 215 -11.94 -16.56 -29.75
CA SER A 215 -13.33 -16.88 -30.05
C SER A 215 -14.18 -15.61 -30.07
N LEU A 216 -14.06 -14.79 -29.02
CA LEU A 216 -14.82 -13.55 -28.86
C LEU A 216 -14.55 -12.55 -29.98
N GLN A 217 -13.27 -12.29 -30.30
CA GLN A 217 -12.90 -11.34 -31.36
C GLN A 217 -13.40 -11.79 -32.73
N ARG A 218 -13.36 -13.09 -33.05
CA ARG A 218 -13.89 -13.60 -34.32
C ARG A 218 -15.41 -13.42 -34.43
N LYS A 219 -16.15 -13.70 -33.36
CA LYS A 219 -17.61 -13.50 -33.33
C LYS A 219 -17.96 -12.01 -33.43
N MET A 220 -17.24 -11.17 -32.69
CA MET A 220 -17.36 -9.71 -32.76
C MET A 220 -17.10 -9.20 -34.19
N TYR A 221 -16.01 -9.62 -34.82
CA TYR A 221 -15.69 -9.22 -36.20
C TYR A 221 -16.79 -9.60 -37.18
N LYS A 222 -17.27 -10.86 -37.13
CA LYS A 222 -18.39 -11.30 -37.98
C LYS A 222 -19.66 -10.47 -37.76
N HIS A 223 -19.97 -10.13 -36.52
CA HIS A 223 -21.14 -9.31 -36.21
C HIS A 223 -21.00 -7.89 -36.75
N LEU A 224 -19.83 -7.28 -36.59
CA LEU A 224 -19.55 -5.93 -37.10
C LEU A 224 -19.54 -5.87 -38.63
N CYS A 225 -19.03 -6.90 -39.32
CA CYS A 225 -19.14 -7.00 -40.77
C CYS A 225 -20.60 -7.06 -41.23
N LYS A 226 -21.43 -7.91 -40.60
CA LYS A 226 -22.87 -7.97 -40.91
C LYS A 226 -23.58 -6.64 -40.63
N LYS A 227 -23.22 -5.97 -39.53
CA LYS A 227 -23.76 -4.65 -39.17
C LYS A 227 -23.41 -3.62 -40.25
N LEU A 228 -22.19 -3.67 -40.80
CA LEU A 228 -21.75 -2.80 -41.88
C LEU A 228 -22.46 -3.11 -43.21
N GLU A 229 -22.61 -4.39 -43.56
CA GLU A 229 -23.35 -4.85 -44.75
C GLU A 229 -24.81 -4.39 -44.72
N ASN A 230 -25.43 -4.40 -43.55
CA ASN A 230 -26.81 -3.94 -43.35
C ASN A 230 -26.94 -2.40 -43.27
N GLY A 231 -25.88 -1.64 -43.57
CA GLY A 231 -25.89 -0.16 -43.54
C GLY A 231 -25.90 0.45 -42.14
N GLY A 232 -25.60 -0.32 -41.09
CA GLY A 232 -25.57 0.16 -39.71
C GLY A 232 -24.35 1.04 -39.42
N SER A 233 -24.54 2.09 -38.61
CA SER A 233 -23.45 2.97 -38.20
C SER A 233 -22.46 2.27 -37.26
N LEU A 234 -21.17 2.33 -37.58
CA LEU A 234 -20.09 1.85 -36.73
C LEU A 234 -19.49 2.97 -35.87
N THR A 235 -19.23 2.68 -34.60
CA THR A 235 -18.48 3.57 -33.71
C THR A 235 -17.00 3.62 -34.11
N LEU A 236 -16.27 4.68 -33.69
CA LEU A 236 -14.83 4.80 -33.98
C LEU A 236 -14.01 3.61 -33.47
N ARG A 237 -14.39 3.03 -32.32
CA ARG A 237 -13.73 1.84 -31.76
C ARG A 237 -14.04 0.58 -32.57
N GLU A 238 -15.27 0.43 -33.04
CA GLU A 238 -15.66 -0.69 -33.91
C GLU A 238 -14.92 -0.63 -35.25
N ARG A 239 -14.75 0.56 -35.84
CA ARG A 239 -13.98 0.75 -37.07
C ARG A 239 -12.51 0.38 -36.90
N ARG A 240 -11.85 0.92 -35.86
CA ARG A 240 -10.45 0.58 -35.53
C ARG A 240 -10.27 -0.93 -35.31
N PHE A 241 -11.21 -1.56 -34.60
CA PHE A 241 -11.19 -3.00 -34.39
C PHE A 241 -11.28 -3.79 -35.70
N ILE A 242 -12.17 -3.42 -36.63
CA ILE A 242 -12.28 -4.07 -37.94
C ILE A 242 -10.98 -3.91 -38.74
N GLU A 243 -10.41 -2.72 -38.76
CA GLU A 243 -9.14 -2.43 -39.44
C GLU A 243 -7.99 -3.29 -38.90
N GLU A 244 -7.74 -3.24 -37.59
CA GLU A 244 -6.69 -4.01 -36.92
C GLU A 244 -6.90 -5.53 -37.08
N PHE A 245 -8.12 -6.01 -36.88
CA PHE A 245 -8.42 -7.43 -36.95
C PHE A 245 -8.30 -7.94 -38.39
N SER A 246 -8.73 -7.16 -39.39
CA SER A 246 -8.61 -7.53 -40.80
C SER A 246 -7.14 -7.59 -41.26
N ALA A 247 -6.30 -6.66 -40.81
CA ALA A 247 -4.85 -6.68 -41.06
C ALA A 247 -4.19 -7.92 -40.44
N LEU A 248 -4.56 -8.25 -39.20
CA LEU A 248 -4.10 -9.48 -38.53
C LEU A 248 -4.64 -10.74 -39.20
N GLN A 249 -5.87 -10.71 -39.73
CA GLN A 249 -6.45 -11.84 -40.44
C GLN A 249 -5.74 -12.10 -41.78
N LYS A 250 -5.30 -11.04 -42.49
CA LYS A 250 -4.49 -11.17 -43.71
C LYS A 250 -3.12 -11.80 -43.43
N THR A 251 -2.49 -11.46 -42.30
CA THR A 251 -1.14 -11.93 -41.95
C THR A 251 -1.12 -13.30 -41.25
N GLN A 252 -2.05 -13.55 -40.32
CA GLN A 252 -2.06 -14.74 -39.45
C GLN A 252 -3.21 -15.71 -39.77
N GLY A 253 -4.11 -15.36 -40.68
CA GLY A 253 -5.24 -16.20 -41.09
C GLY A 253 -6.12 -16.63 -39.90
N LYS A 254 -6.27 -17.94 -39.72
CA LYS A 254 -7.00 -18.53 -38.58
C LYS A 254 -6.33 -18.19 -37.24
N GLY A 255 -5.09 -17.73 -37.20
CA GLY A 255 -4.35 -17.38 -35.98
C GLY A 255 -4.67 -16.02 -35.37
N ALA A 256 -5.36 -15.14 -36.10
CA ALA A 256 -5.53 -13.73 -35.75
C ALA A 256 -6.17 -13.51 -34.37
N VAL A 257 -5.47 -12.72 -33.53
CA VAL A 257 -5.92 -12.24 -32.21
C VAL A 257 -5.27 -10.89 -31.93
N ILE A 258 -6.09 -9.85 -31.72
CA ILE A 258 -5.63 -8.56 -31.22
C ILE A 258 -5.20 -8.74 -29.77
N ARG A 259 -3.96 -8.37 -29.45
CA ARG A 259 -3.43 -8.40 -28.08
C ARG A 259 -3.46 -6.99 -27.52
N ARG A 260 -3.79 -6.88 -26.23
CA ARG A 260 -3.66 -5.61 -25.52
C ARG A 260 -2.19 -5.21 -25.50
N GLU A 261 -1.91 -3.96 -25.84
CA GLU A 261 -0.57 -3.41 -25.73
C GLU A 261 -0.15 -3.40 -24.25
N ASN A 262 1.03 -3.94 -23.96
CA ASN A 262 1.58 -3.87 -22.62
C ASN A 262 2.03 -2.43 -22.38
N LYS A 263 1.42 -1.75 -21.40
CA LYS A 263 1.81 -0.39 -21.00
C LYS A 263 3.27 -0.33 -20.54
N THR A 264 3.80 -1.43 -20.02
CA THR A 264 5.19 -1.56 -19.57
C THR A 264 6.01 -2.34 -20.60
N LYS A 265 7.18 -1.80 -20.95
CA LYS A 265 8.15 -2.52 -21.78
C LYS A 265 8.57 -3.80 -21.04
N PRO A 266 8.68 -4.95 -21.72
CA PRO A 266 9.17 -6.17 -21.08
C PRO A 266 10.56 -5.92 -20.50
N ARG A 267 10.75 -6.19 -19.19
CA ARG A 267 12.08 -6.13 -18.56
C ARG A 267 12.99 -7.10 -19.33
N LYS A 268 14.09 -6.59 -19.89
CA LYS A 268 15.16 -7.46 -20.40
C LYS A 268 15.60 -8.37 -19.25
N LYS A 269 15.68 -9.67 -19.47
CA LYS A 269 16.29 -10.57 -18.48
C LYS A 269 17.69 -10.02 -18.21
N LYS A 270 18.01 -9.71 -16.95
CA LYS A 270 19.40 -9.50 -16.56
C LYS A 270 20.13 -10.79 -16.94
N ALA A 271 21.17 -10.70 -17.76
CA ALA A 271 22.05 -11.84 -17.97
C ALA A 271 22.49 -12.29 -16.58
N ALA A 272 22.36 -13.60 -16.30
CA ALA A 272 22.91 -14.14 -15.08
C ALA A 272 24.40 -13.77 -15.06
N LEU A 273 24.81 -13.03 -14.04
CA LEU A 273 26.21 -12.88 -13.68
C LEU A 273 26.64 -14.25 -13.14
N ASP A 274 26.89 -15.18 -14.05
CA ASP A 274 27.55 -16.43 -13.70
C ASP A 274 28.44 -16.83 -14.88
N GLY A 275 29.57 -16.14 -14.92
CA GLY A 275 30.76 -16.52 -15.66
C GLY A 275 31.88 -16.65 -14.66
N SER A 276 31.74 -17.51 -13.64
CA SER A 276 32.88 -18.08 -12.93
C SER A 276 33.66 -18.95 -13.93
N LYS A 277 34.47 -18.29 -14.76
CA LYS A 277 35.66 -18.91 -15.33
C LYS A 277 36.68 -18.97 -14.19
N ASP A 278 36.58 -20.00 -13.37
CA ASP A 278 37.75 -20.46 -12.63
C ASP A 278 38.60 -21.23 -13.65
N GLY A 279 39.70 -20.59 -14.03
CA GLY A 279 40.82 -21.25 -14.68
C GLY A 279 41.77 -21.78 -13.60
N GLU A 280 42.31 -22.97 -13.91
CA GLU A 280 43.33 -23.76 -13.20
C GLU A 280 42.92 -24.46 -11.89
#